data_AF-A0A1B1C491-F1
#
_entry.id   AF-A0A1B1C491-F1
#
_cell.length_a   1.000
_cell.length_b   1.000
_cell.length_c   1.000
_cell.angle_alpha   90.00
_cell.angle_beta   90.00
_cell.angle_gamma   90.00
#
_symmetry.space_group_name_H-M   'P 1'
#
loop_
_entity.id
_entity.type
_entity.pdbx_description
1 polymer ?
#
loop_
_entity_poly.entity_id
_entity_poly.type
_entity_poly.pdbx_seq_one_letter_code
_entity_poly.pdbx_strand_id
1 'polypeptide(L)'
;MNDIDLSPELYVEFSRGGGSDSGSIYHVTRHKAGGQVSARVARFFITDARIPAEGFFPHKRLDCFVVDKRLVPKPERLAGILFEALKKHGAIDEPAWLEWYVAKGLGGKPYGEVLDFD
;
A
#
# COMPACT_ATOMS: atom_id res chain seq x y z
N MET A 1 -2.48 16.02 -4.42
CA MET A 1 -3.47 15.12 -5.07
C MET A 1 -2.70 13.83 -5.35
N ASN A 2 -3.21 12.66 -4.94
CA ASN A 2 -2.48 11.42 -5.18
C ASN A 2 -2.75 10.95 -6.60
N ASP A 3 -1.74 11.09 -7.46
CA ASP A 3 -1.84 10.83 -8.90
C ASP A 3 -1.44 9.38 -9.26
N ILE A 4 -1.39 8.48 -8.28
CA ILE A 4 -1.10 7.06 -8.48
C ILE A 4 -2.41 6.36 -8.84
N ASP A 5 -2.61 6.14 -10.14
CA ASP A 5 -3.75 5.40 -10.68
C ASP A 5 -3.41 3.91 -10.84
N LEU A 6 -4.20 3.05 -10.19
CA LEU A 6 -4.09 1.59 -10.30
C LEU A 6 -5.25 1.01 -11.11
N SER A 7 -6.47 1.47 -10.83
CA SER A 7 -7.70 1.17 -11.54
C SER A 7 -8.84 2.06 -11.01
N PRO A 8 -9.99 2.18 -11.72
CA PRO A 8 -11.13 2.99 -11.27
C PRO A 8 -11.75 2.55 -9.94
N GLU A 9 -11.50 1.31 -9.52
CA GLU A 9 -12.04 0.68 -8.30
C GLU A 9 -11.06 0.79 -7.13
N LEU A 10 -9.84 1.29 -7.37
CA LEU A 10 -8.78 1.39 -6.38
C LEU A 10 -8.35 2.84 -6.19
N TYR A 11 -8.31 3.26 -4.93
CA TYR A 11 -7.81 4.57 -4.53
C TYR A 11 -6.53 4.41 -3.70
N VAL A 12 -5.52 5.22 -4.02
CA VAL A 12 -4.22 5.20 -3.33
C VAL A 12 -4.04 6.46 -2.50
N GLU A 13 -3.81 6.27 -1.21
CA GLU A 13 -3.24 7.29 -0.34
C GLU A 13 -1.74 7.08 -0.26
N PHE A 14 -0.95 8.04 -0.77
CA PHE A 14 0.50 7.98 -0.75
C PHE A 14 1.09 9.17 0.01
N SER A 15 2.13 8.91 0.79
CA SER A 15 2.85 9.92 1.55
C SER A 15 4.35 9.70 1.39
N ARG A 16 5.05 10.78 1.02
CA ARG A 16 6.52 10.80 1.00
C ARG A 16 7.04 11.15 2.39
N GLY A 17 7.89 10.30 2.93
CA GLY A 17 8.50 10.49 4.24
C GLY A 17 10.00 10.73 4.12
N GLY A 18 10.59 11.53 5.02
CA GLY A 18 12.04 11.84 5.06
C GLY A 18 12.96 10.66 5.41
N GLY A 19 12.73 9.49 4.81
CA GLY A 19 13.50 8.26 4.98
C GLY A 19 12.76 6.98 4.56
N SER A 20 11.43 7.01 4.44
CA SER A 20 10.61 5.90 3.93
C SER A 20 9.29 6.45 3.41
N ASP A 21 8.92 6.06 2.19
CA ASP A 21 7.61 6.41 1.64
C ASP A 21 6.61 5.31 1.97
N SER A 22 5.33 5.65 2.10
CA SER A 22 4.31 4.65 2.43
C SER A 22 2.94 5.07 1.93
N GLY A 23 2.03 4.11 1.90
CA GLY A 23 0.66 4.39 1.53
C GLY A 23 -0.32 3.29 1.87
N SER A 24 -1.59 3.59 1.62
CA SER A 24 -2.72 2.67 1.75
C SER A 24 -3.48 2.60 0.44
N ILE A 25 -3.95 1.40 0.11
CA ILE A 25 -4.82 1.16 -1.04
C ILE A 25 -6.21 0.82 -0.52
N TYR A 26 -7.22 1.47 -1.07
CA TYR A 26 -8.62 1.27 -0.74
C TYR A 26 -9.38 0.78 -1.96
N HIS A 27 -10.22 -0.22 -1.77
CA HIS A 27 -11.22 -0.59 -2.76
C HIS A 27 -12.44 0.30 -2.58
N VAL A 28 -12.92 0.88 -3.68
CA VAL A 28 -14.01 1.84 -3.72
C VAL A 28 -15.23 1.19 -4.35
N THR A 29 -16.31 1.10 -3.59
CA THR A 29 -17.61 0.65 -4.09
C THR A 29 -18.56 1.85 -4.18
N ARG A 30 -19.07 2.13 -5.38
CA ARG A 30 -20.04 3.21 -5.63
C ARG A 30 -21.45 2.63 -5.67
N HIS A 31 -22.35 3.18 -4.86
CA HIS A 31 -23.75 2.81 -4.85
C HIS A 31 -24.54 3.63 -5.87
N LYS A 32 -25.58 3.01 -6.47
CA LYS A 32 -26.47 3.68 -7.44
C LYS A 32 -27.17 4.92 -6.89
N ALA A 33 -27.32 5.03 -5.57
CA ALA A 33 -27.93 6.18 -4.90
C ALA A 33 -26.94 7.33 -4.59
N GLY A 34 -25.70 7.27 -5.08
CA GLY A 34 -24.72 8.35 -4.96
C GLY A 34 -23.74 8.24 -3.78
N GLY A 35 -23.85 7.21 -2.94
CA GLY A 35 -22.92 6.95 -1.83
C GLY A 35 -21.66 6.19 -2.26
N GLN A 36 -20.55 6.39 -1.55
CA GLN A 36 -19.30 5.67 -1.73
C GLN A 36 -18.85 5.04 -0.42
N VAL A 37 -18.44 3.76 -0.47
CA VAL A 37 -17.78 3.08 0.65
C VAL A 37 -16.37 2.70 0.22
N SER A 38 -15.38 3.03 1.04
CA SER A 38 -13.97 2.66 0.84
C SER A 38 -13.54 1.67 1.90
N ALA A 39 -13.03 0.51 1.48
CA ALA A 39 -12.44 -0.48 2.36
C ALA A 39 -10.94 -0.54 2.10
N ARG A 40 -10.11 -0.41 3.14
CA ARG A 40 -8.66 -0.56 2.97
C ARG A 40 -8.34 -2.01 2.62
N VAL A 41 -7.71 -2.23 1.47
CA VAL A 41 -7.35 -3.57 0.97
C VAL A 41 -5.87 -3.86 1.06
N ALA A 42 -5.01 -2.83 1.08
CA ALA A 42 -3.59 -3.01 1.30
C ALA A 42 -2.92 -1.80 1.97
N ARG A 43 -1.73 -2.04 2.49
CA ARG A 43 -0.74 -1.01 2.88
C ARG A 43 0.56 -1.31 2.17
N PHE A 44 1.33 -0.30 1.85
CA PHE A 44 2.65 -0.50 1.26
C PHE A 44 3.70 0.45 1.84
N PHE A 45 4.94 0.01 1.74
CA PHE A 45 6.11 0.75 2.19
C PHE A 45 7.20 0.68 1.12
N ILE A 46 7.83 1.81 0.84
CA ILE A 46 9.02 1.90 0.01
C ILE A 46 10.19 2.23 0.92
N THR A 47 11.17 1.35 0.94
CA THR A 47 12.36 1.48 1.77
C THR A 47 13.62 1.39 0.93
N ASP A 48 14.71 1.95 1.45
CA ASP A 48 16.05 1.66 0.94
C ASP A 48 16.56 0.40 1.62
N ALA A 49 17.18 -0.52 0.87
CA ALA A 49 17.92 -1.63 1.45
C ALA A 49 19.11 -1.07 2.25
N ARG A 50 18.97 -0.99 3.57
CA ARG A 50 19.94 -0.34 4.48
C ARG A 50 20.97 -1.29 5.08
N ILE A 51 20.77 -2.61 4.98
CA ILE A 51 21.63 -3.60 5.65
C ILE A 51 22.44 -4.38 4.60
N PRO A 52 23.79 -4.29 4.61
CA PRO A 52 24.66 -5.06 3.70
C PRO A 52 24.53 -6.59 3.83
N ALA A 53 23.97 -7.07 4.94
CA ALA A 53 23.80 -8.49 5.25
C ALA A 53 22.85 -9.22 4.29
N GLU A 54 22.05 -8.50 3.50
CA GLU A 54 21.23 -9.11 2.46
C GLU A 54 22.05 -9.51 1.22
N GLY A 55 23.33 -9.11 1.12
CA GLY A 55 24.21 -9.51 0.01
C GLY A 55 23.84 -8.91 -1.35
N PHE A 56 22.89 -7.96 -1.37
CA PHE A 56 22.43 -7.27 -2.58
C PHE A 56 23.04 -5.86 -2.71
N PHE A 57 23.17 -5.40 -3.95
CA PHE A 57 23.51 -4.01 -4.27
C PHE A 57 22.50 -3.03 -3.67
N PRO A 58 22.84 -1.76 -3.42
CA PRO A 58 21.87 -0.73 -3.02
C PRO A 58 20.67 -0.71 -3.98
N HIS A 59 19.48 -0.96 -3.46
CA HIS A 59 18.24 -1.03 -4.23
C HIS A 59 17.06 -0.53 -3.38
N LYS A 60 15.97 -0.13 -4.06
CA LYS A 60 14.71 0.18 -3.40
C LYS A 60 13.92 -1.10 -3.17
N ARG A 61 13.14 -1.15 -2.10
CA ARG A 61 12.25 -2.26 -1.81
C ARG A 61 10.82 -1.76 -1.67
N LEU A 62 9.89 -2.43 -2.34
CA LEU A 62 8.46 -2.21 -2.20
C LEU A 62 7.84 -3.42 -1.47
N ASP A 63 7.32 -3.17 -0.29
CA ASP A 63 6.57 -4.16 0.49
C ASP A 63 5.08 -3.88 0.40
N CYS A 64 4.30 -4.80 -0.18
CA CYS A 64 2.83 -4.67 -0.29
C CYS A 64 2.10 -5.66 0.62
N PHE A 65 1.44 -5.16 1.66
CA PHE A 65 0.67 -5.94 2.63
C PHE A 65 -0.82 -5.90 2.29
N VAL A 66 -1.33 -6.97 1.70
CA VAL A 66 -2.76 -7.13 1.42
C VAL A 66 -3.49 -7.59 2.68
N VAL A 67 -4.49 -6.81 3.11
CA VAL A 67 -5.26 -7.07 4.33
C VAL A 67 -6.64 -7.68 4.08
N ASP A 68 -7.16 -7.56 2.85
CA ASP A 68 -8.42 -8.19 2.45
C ASP A 68 -8.25 -9.01 1.16
N LYS A 69 -8.06 -10.32 1.32
CA LYS A 69 -7.90 -11.25 0.19
C LYS A 69 -9.20 -11.52 -0.58
N ARG A 70 -10.37 -11.19 -0.01
CA ARG A 70 -11.66 -11.35 -0.71
C ARG A 70 -11.79 -10.32 -1.81
N LEU A 71 -11.37 -9.09 -1.52
CA LEU A 71 -11.35 -7.99 -2.49
C LEU A 71 -10.10 -8.00 -3.37
N VAL A 72 -8.99 -8.59 -2.89
CA VAL A 72 -7.75 -8.75 -3.65
C VAL A 72 -7.36 -10.23 -3.73
N PRO A 73 -7.94 -10.99 -4.67
CA PRO A 73 -7.70 -12.44 -4.76
C PRO A 73 -6.27 -12.78 -5.22
N LYS A 74 -5.59 -11.84 -5.90
CA LYS A 74 -4.22 -11.99 -6.40
C LYS A 74 -3.30 -10.89 -5.86
N PRO A 75 -2.76 -11.04 -4.63
CA PRO A 75 -1.86 -10.06 -4.02
C PRO A 75 -0.64 -9.70 -4.87
N GLU A 76 0.00 -10.70 -5.51
CA GLU A 76 1.15 -10.48 -6.40
C GLU A 76 0.81 -9.50 -7.54
N ARG A 77 -0.41 -9.61 -8.09
CA ARG A 77 -0.87 -8.80 -9.21
C ARG A 77 -1.09 -7.37 -8.77
N LEU A 78 -1.68 -7.17 -7.59
CA LEU A 78 -1.83 -5.84 -7.02
C LEU A 78 -0.46 -5.20 -6.75
N ALA A 79 0.48 -5.97 -6.18
CA ALA A 79 1.84 -5.50 -5.92
C ALA A 79 2.58 -5.10 -7.21
N GLY A 80 2.46 -5.90 -8.27
CA GLY A 80 3.04 -5.59 -9.58
C GLY A 80 2.44 -4.33 -10.23
N ILE A 81 1.10 -4.18 -10.21
CA ILE A 81 0.44 -2.97 -10.74
C ILE A 81 0.87 -1.74 -9.92
N LEU A 82 0.93 -1.87 -8.60
CA LEU A 82 1.41 -0.81 -7.71
C LEU A 82 2.86 -0.42 -8.03
N PHE A 83 3.75 -1.40 -8.23
CA PHE A 83 5.15 -1.14 -8.59
C PHE A 83 5.26 -0.31 -9.87
N GLU A 84 4.56 -0.72 -10.94
CA GLU A 84 4.56 0.00 -12.21
C GLU A 84 4.00 1.43 -12.08
N ALA A 85 2.93 1.61 -11.30
CA ALA A 85 2.35 2.93 -11.06
C ALA A 85 3.30 3.84 -10.26
N LEU A 86 3.93 3.31 -9.21
CA LEU A 86 4.93 4.03 -8.42
C LEU A 86 6.18 4.38 -9.25
N LYS A 87 6.60 3.49 -10.15
CA LYS A 87 7.72 3.73 -11.07
C LYS A 87 7.41 4.86 -12.03
N LYS A 88 6.23 4.85 -12.66
CA LYS A 88 5.77 5.95 -13.53
C LYS A 88 5.65 7.28 -12.78
N HIS A 89 5.27 7.24 -11.51
CA HIS A 89 5.20 8.40 -10.63
C HIS A 89 6.58 8.84 -10.08
N GLY A 90 7.67 8.14 -10.42
CA GLY A 90 9.02 8.45 -9.96
C GLY A 90 9.23 8.27 -8.44
N ALA A 91 8.44 7.39 -7.80
CA ALA A 91 8.58 7.06 -6.39
C ALA A 91 9.50 5.86 -6.13
N ILE A 92 9.69 5.00 -7.12
CA ILE A 92 10.61 3.85 -7.08
C ILE A 92 11.23 3.69 -8.47
N ASP A 93 12.45 3.16 -8.54
CA ASP A 93 13.11 2.82 -9.80
C ASP A 93 13.94 1.55 -9.65
N GLU A 94 14.37 0.97 -10.77
CA GLU A 94 15.23 -0.19 -10.81
C GLU A 94 16.71 0.16 -10.53
N PRO A 95 17.49 -0.71 -9.87
CA PRO A 95 17.09 -2.02 -9.34
C PRO A 95 16.18 -1.90 -8.11
N ALA A 96 15.17 -2.74 -8.05
CA ALA A 96 14.26 -2.82 -6.92
C ALA A 96 13.82 -4.25 -6.61
N TRP A 97 13.44 -4.46 -5.36
CA TRP A 97 12.89 -5.72 -4.87
C TRP A 97 11.42 -5.53 -4.53
N LEU A 98 10.56 -6.40 -5.07
CA LEU A 98 9.11 -6.36 -4.86
C LEU A 98 8.70 -7.55 -3.99
N GLU A 99 8.14 -7.25 -2.81
CA GLU A 99 7.55 -8.25 -1.92
C GLU A 99 6.06 -8.01 -1.73
N TRP A 100 5.33 -9.10 -1.53
CA TRP A 100 3.92 -9.04 -1.20
C TRP A 100 3.58 -10.02 -0.09
N TYR A 101 2.65 -9.60 0.76
CA TYR A 101 2.23 -10.31 1.95
C TYR A 101 0.71 -10.35 2.01
N VAL A 102 0.18 -11.43 2.60
CA VAL A 102 -1.22 -11.45 3.06
C VAL A 102 -1.17 -11.29 4.58
N ALA A 103 -1.62 -10.14 5.06
CA ALA A 103 -1.65 -9.80 6.47
C ALA A 103 -3.06 -9.89 7.02
N LYS A 104 -3.21 -10.36 8.26
CA LYS A 104 -4.48 -10.34 8.99
C LYS A 104 -4.31 -9.49 10.23
N GLY A 105 -5.21 -8.51 10.42
CA GLY A 105 -5.29 -7.78 11.67
C GLY A 105 -5.69 -8.74 12.80
N LEU A 106 -4.87 -8.81 13.85
CA LEU A 106 -5.14 -9.67 15.01
C LEU A 106 -5.87 -8.93 16.14
N GLY A 107 -5.63 -7.63 16.26
CA GLY A 107 -6.25 -6.78 17.26
C GLY A 107 -5.65 -5.38 17.25
N GLY A 108 -6.16 -4.52 18.12
CA GLY A 108 -5.66 -3.19 18.36
C GLY A 108 -6.04 -2.76 19.77
N LYS A 109 -5.22 -1.91 20.38
CA LYS A 109 -5.51 -1.31 21.68
C LYS A 109 -5.37 0.20 21.53
N PRO A 110 -6.37 1.01 21.95
CA PRO A 110 -6.19 2.44 21.98
C PRO A 110 -5.18 2.81 23.07
N TYR A 111 -4.34 3.79 22.76
CA TYR A 111 -3.49 4.46 23.74
C TYR A 111 -3.86 5.95 23.69
N GLY A 112 -4.47 6.46 24.78
CA GLY A 112 -5.12 7.77 24.81
C GLY A 112 -6.59 7.73 24.36
N GLU A 113 -7.23 8.91 24.33
CA GLU A 113 -8.61 9.10 23.87
C GLU A 113 -8.66 9.12 22.34
N VAL A 114 -8.67 7.91 21.75
CA VAL A 114 -8.69 7.73 20.28
C VAL A 114 -10.12 7.51 19.77
N LEU A 115 -11.03 7.11 20.65
CA LEU A 115 -12.41 6.78 20.33
C LEU A 115 -13.30 7.66 21.20
N ASP A 116 -14.10 8.49 20.55
CA ASP A 116 -15.15 9.28 21.20
C ASP A 116 -16.45 8.49 21.03
N PHE A 117 -16.73 7.64 22.01
CA PHE A 117 -18.03 6.98 22.13
C PHE A 117 -18.68 7.58 23.37
N ASP A 118 -19.74 8.36 23.17
CA ASP A 118 -20.62 8.90 24.24
C ASP A 118 -21.02 7.83 25.26
#